data_AF-A0A941E4U2-F1
#
_entry.id   AF-A0A941E4U2-F1
#
_cell.length_a   1.000
_cell.length_b   1.000
_cell.length_c   1.000
_cell.angle_alpha   90.00
_cell.angle_beta   90.00
_cell.angle_gamma   90.00
#
_symmetry.space_group_name_H-M   'P 1'
#
loop_
_entity.id
_entity.type
_entity.pdbx_description
1 polymer ?
#
loop_
_entity_poly.entity_id
_entity_poly.type
_entity_poly.pdbx_seq_one_letter_code
_entity_poly.pdbx_strand_id
1 'polypeptide(L)'
;MSSFSTTSADMAKAAQAVQQTVQDIQAEMRSLQSAVEPLGSSWKGSAYQAFQQLMQRFQDDGTKLTQALDAIGQAIDSNNKNYQATEEQNQSSISKLLSGLQ
;
A
#
# COMPACT_ATOMS: atom_id res chain seq x y z
N MET A 1 3.74 19.64 11.38
CA MET A 1 3.18 19.15 10.09
C MET A 1 4.14 18.26 9.29
N SER A 2 5.47 18.34 9.49
CA SER A 2 6.45 17.53 8.75
C SER A 2 6.31 16.00 8.98
N SER A 3 6.12 15.56 10.22
CA SER A 3 6.06 14.12 10.54
C SER A 3 4.93 13.36 9.84
N PHE A 4 3.74 13.95 9.69
CA PHE A 4 2.61 13.29 9.04
C PHE A 4 2.78 13.18 7.51
N SER A 5 3.36 14.21 6.90
CA SER A 5 3.73 14.18 5.48
C SER A 5 4.79 13.11 5.21
N THR A 6 5.75 12.94 6.13
CA THR A 6 6.74 11.85 6.06
C THR A 6 6.04 10.49 6.13
N THR A 7 5.13 10.28 7.09
CA THR A 7 4.41 9.00 7.21
C THR A 7 3.59 8.65 5.97
N SER A 8 2.88 9.61 5.38
CA SER A 8 2.12 9.35 4.14
C SER A 8 3.05 8.98 2.96
N ALA A 9 4.19 9.65 2.84
CA ALA A 9 5.18 9.34 1.80
C ALA A 9 5.80 7.94 2.01
N ASP A 10 6.04 7.55 3.25
CA ASP A 10 6.57 6.23 3.58
C ASP A 10 5.57 5.11 3.28
N MET A 11 4.27 5.33 3.54
CA MET A 11 3.21 4.38 3.16
C MET A 11 3.12 4.19 1.64
N ALA A 12 3.20 5.28 0.88
CA ALA A 12 3.21 5.21 -0.59
C ALA A 12 4.43 4.44 -1.12
N LYS A 13 5.61 4.66 -0.54
CA LYS A 13 6.82 3.88 -0.88
C LYS A 13 6.66 2.40 -0.55
N ALA A 14 6.09 2.08 0.62
CA ALA A 14 5.83 0.69 1.01
C ALA A 14 4.86 0.01 0.03
N ALA A 15 3.79 0.71 -0.37
CA ALA A 15 2.84 0.22 -1.36
C ALA A 15 3.50 -0.09 -2.71
N GLN A 16 4.38 0.79 -3.20
CA GLN A 16 5.17 0.59 -4.41
C GLN A 16 6.12 -0.61 -4.28
N ALA A 17 6.80 -0.77 -3.13
CA ALA A 17 7.67 -1.90 -2.89
C ALA A 17 6.91 -3.24 -2.93
N VAL A 18 5.72 -3.31 -2.34
CA VAL A 18 4.85 -4.50 -2.39
C VAL A 18 4.45 -4.82 -3.83
N GLN A 19 4.04 -3.80 -4.61
CA GLN A 19 3.70 -3.99 -6.02
C GLN A 19 4.89 -4.54 -6.82
N GLN A 20 6.09 -4.03 -6.58
CA GLN A 20 7.30 -4.53 -7.25
C GLN A 20 7.57 -6.00 -6.88
N THR A 21 7.52 -6.35 -5.60
CA THR A 21 7.71 -7.74 -5.15
C THR A 21 6.69 -8.70 -5.78
N VAL A 22 5.43 -8.27 -5.95
CA VAL A 22 4.40 -9.05 -6.64
C VAL A 22 4.75 -9.27 -8.12
N GLN A 23 5.33 -8.29 -8.80
CA GLN A 23 5.77 -8.43 -10.19
C GLN A 23 6.98 -9.36 -10.32
N ASP A 24 7.95 -9.23 -9.41
CA ASP A 24 9.16 -10.04 -9.39
C ASP A 24 8.84 -11.52 -9.20
N ILE A 25 7.96 -11.84 -8.24
CA ILE A 25 7.50 -13.21 -8.00
C ILE A 25 6.79 -13.77 -9.23
N GLN A 26 5.91 -13.01 -9.88
CA GLN A 26 5.30 -13.45 -11.14
C GLN A 26 6.33 -13.76 -12.23
N ALA A 27 7.40 -12.97 -12.34
CA ALA A 27 8.45 -13.19 -13.33
C ALA A 27 9.27 -14.45 -13.01
N GLU A 28 9.70 -14.62 -11.76
CA GLU A 28 10.42 -15.81 -11.30
C GLU A 28 9.59 -17.08 -11.49
N MET A 29 8.28 -16.97 -11.34
CA MET A 29 7.39 -18.12 -11.43
C MET A 29 7.13 -18.53 -12.88
N ARG A 30 7.06 -17.56 -13.82
CA ARG A 30 7.13 -17.86 -15.26
C ARG A 30 8.45 -18.54 -15.63
N SER A 31 9.56 -18.12 -15.03
CA SER A 31 10.85 -18.76 -15.22
C SER A 31 10.85 -20.20 -14.72
N LEU A 32 10.35 -20.45 -13.51
CA LEU A 32 10.24 -21.80 -12.97
C LEU A 32 9.36 -22.69 -13.85
N GLN A 33 8.22 -22.19 -14.33
CA GLN A 33 7.34 -22.92 -15.24
C GLN A 33 8.06 -23.37 -16.51
N SER A 34 8.83 -22.48 -17.14
CA SER A 34 9.65 -22.80 -18.31
C SER A 34 10.75 -23.82 -17.97
N ALA A 35 11.35 -23.73 -16.79
CA ALA A 35 12.40 -24.65 -16.36
C ALA A 35 11.88 -26.06 -16.07
N VAL A 36 10.64 -26.21 -15.60
CA VAL A 36 10.03 -27.53 -15.31
C VAL A 36 9.32 -28.15 -16.51
N GLU A 37 9.12 -27.41 -17.60
CA GLU A 37 8.48 -27.91 -18.82
C GLU A 37 9.11 -29.20 -19.39
N PRO A 38 10.45 -29.39 -19.36
CA PRO A 38 11.10 -30.62 -19.83
C PRO A 38 11.01 -31.81 -18.88
N LEU A 39 10.64 -31.63 -17.60
CA LEU A 39 10.73 -32.65 -16.55
C LEU A 39 9.60 -33.70 -16.55
N GLY A 40 8.69 -33.65 -17.54
CA GLY A 40 7.64 -34.65 -17.75
C GLY A 40 6.27 -34.32 -17.12
N SER A 41 5.24 -35.08 -17.52
CA SER A 41 3.82 -34.78 -17.28
C SER A 41 3.33 -34.98 -15.84
N SER A 42 3.90 -35.93 -15.08
CA SER A 42 3.47 -36.19 -13.69
C SER A 42 3.90 -35.09 -12.71
N TRP A 43 5.09 -34.50 -12.90
CA TRP A 43 5.54 -33.35 -12.10
C TRP A 43 4.73 -32.09 -12.45
N LYS A 44 4.35 -31.94 -13.73
CA LYS A 44 3.50 -30.84 -14.23
C LYS A 44 2.05 -30.89 -13.73
N GLY A 45 1.57 -32.00 -13.17
CA GLY A 45 0.19 -32.10 -12.66
C GLY A 45 0.01 -31.50 -11.26
N SER A 46 0.59 -32.16 -10.25
CA SER A 46 0.37 -31.84 -8.84
C SER A 46 1.20 -30.64 -8.36
N ALA A 47 2.49 -30.59 -8.71
CA ALA A 47 3.36 -29.49 -8.28
C ALA A 47 2.95 -28.16 -8.96
N TYR A 48 2.57 -28.21 -10.23
CA TYR A 48 2.05 -27.04 -10.94
C TYR A 48 0.75 -26.49 -10.32
N GLN A 49 -0.19 -27.35 -9.93
CA GLN A 49 -1.42 -26.91 -9.27
C GLN A 49 -1.15 -26.25 -7.92
N ALA A 50 -0.30 -26.85 -7.08
CA ALA A 50 0.09 -26.26 -5.79
C ALA A 50 0.79 -24.91 -5.97
N PHE A 51 1.64 -24.81 -6.99
CA PHE A 51 2.35 -23.61 -7.36
C PHE A 51 1.43 -22.48 -7.84
N GLN A 52 0.46 -22.80 -8.71
CA GLN A 52 -0.55 -21.84 -9.17
C GLN A 52 -1.41 -21.33 -8.00
N GLN A 53 -1.77 -22.20 -7.05
CA GLN A 53 -2.48 -21.78 -5.84
C GLN A 53 -1.65 -20.85 -4.96
N LEU A 54 -0.37 -21.14 -4.77
CA LEU A 54 0.54 -20.28 -4.01
C LEU A 54 0.67 -18.91 -4.68
N MET A 55 0.81 -18.87 -6.01
CA MET A 55 0.87 -17.64 -6.78
C MET A 55 -0.39 -16.79 -6.59
N GLN A 56 -1.56 -17.40 -6.80
CA GLN A 56 -2.84 -16.69 -6.66
C GLN A 56 -2.96 -16.08 -5.26
N ARG A 57 -2.63 -16.87 -4.23
CA ARG A 57 -2.70 -16.40 -2.85
C ARG A 57 -1.71 -15.26 -2.57
N PHE A 58 -0.48 -15.37 -3.06
CA PHE A 58 0.52 -14.32 -2.89
C PHE A 58 0.10 -13.01 -3.58
N GLN A 59 -0.45 -13.11 -4.79
CA GLN A 59 -0.94 -11.96 -5.54
C GLN A 59 -2.15 -11.32 -4.86
N ASP A 60 -3.07 -12.13 -4.34
CA ASP A 60 -4.23 -11.65 -3.59
C ASP A 60 -3.78 -10.93 -2.29
N ASP A 61 -2.84 -11.52 -1.55
CA ASP A 61 -2.35 -10.96 -0.29
C ASP A 61 -1.53 -9.68 -0.53
N GLY A 62 -0.71 -9.63 -1.58
CA GLY A 62 0.00 -8.43 -2.00
C GLY A 62 -0.96 -7.30 -2.39
N THR A 63 -2.02 -7.60 -3.16
CA THR A 63 -3.04 -6.62 -3.53
C THR A 63 -3.76 -6.05 -2.31
N LYS A 64 -4.16 -6.91 -1.37
CA LYS A 64 -4.81 -6.48 -0.12
C LYS A 64 -3.88 -5.58 0.71
N LEU A 65 -2.60 -5.93 0.81
CA LEU A 65 -1.63 -5.13 1.56
C LEU A 65 -1.44 -3.75 0.93
N THR A 66 -1.25 -3.67 -0.39
CA THR A 66 -1.18 -2.39 -1.11
C THR A 66 -2.42 -1.53 -0.86
N GLN A 67 -3.62 -2.11 -1.00
CA GLN A 67 -4.88 -1.38 -0.76
C GLN A 67 -4.98 -0.86 0.68
N ALA A 68 -4.56 -1.67 1.67
CA ALA A 68 -4.56 -1.25 3.07
C ALA A 68 -3.57 -0.09 3.32
N LEU A 69 -2.37 -0.14 2.72
CA LEU A 69 -1.37 0.93 2.84
C LEU A 69 -1.85 2.23 2.21
N ASP A 70 -2.47 2.17 1.04
CA ASP A 70 -3.05 3.33 0.36
C ASP A 70 -4.19 3.94 1.20
N ALA A 71 -5.07 3.11 1.76
CA ALA A 71 -6.15 3.56 2.63
C ALA A 71 -5.63 4.24 3.91
N ILE A 72 -4.57 3.68 4.52
CA ILE A 72 -3.89 4.30 5.67
C ILE A 72 -3.30 5.65 5.28
N GLY A 73 -2.61 5.73 4.13
CA GLY A 73 -2.04 6.98 3.63
C GLY A 73 -3.11 8.07 3.43
N GLN A 74 -4.23 7.71 2.79
CA GLN A 74 -5.36 8.62 2.59
C GLN A 74 -5.99 9.07 3.92
N ALA A 75 -6.15 8.16 4.88
CA ALA A 75 -6.68 8.50 6.19
C ALA A 75 -5.76 9.47 6.95
N ILE A 76 -4.44 9.30 6.85
CA ILE A 76 -3.45 10.21 7.44
C ILE A 76 -3.53 11.60 6.79
N ASP A 77 -3.58 11.67 5.46
CA ASP A 77 -3.68 12.95 4.73
C ASP A 77 -4.99 13.67 5.04
N SER A 78 -6.11 12.94 5.06
CA SER A 78 -7.42 13.49 5.45
C SER A 78 -7.41 14.03 6.88
N ASN A 79 -6.86 13.28 7.84
CA ASN A 79 -6.75 13.75 9.22
C ASN A 79 -5.85 14.98 9.33
N ASN A 80 -4.78 15.06 8.55
CA ASN A 80 -3.90 16.21 8.52
C ASN A 80 -4.63 17.47 8.03
N LYS A 81 -5.36 17.38 6.92
CA LYS A 81 -6.18 18.49 6.39
C LYS A 81 -7.24 18.96 7.38
N ASN A 82 -7.93 18.02 8.03
CA ASN A 82 -8.92 18.34 9.06
C ASN A 82 -8.29 19.04 10.27
N TYR A 83 -7.11 18.60 10.71
CA TYR A 83 -6.37 19.24 11.80
C TYR A 83 -5.96 20.67 11.45
N GLN A 84 -5.41 20.89 10.26
CA GLN A 84 -5.02 22.23 9.79
C GLN A 84 -6.22 23.17 9.70
N ALA A 85 -7.32 22.71 9.10
CA ALA A 85 -8.55 23.50 8.98
C ALA A 85 -9.12 23.88 10.36
N THR A 86 -9.09 22.94 11.32
CA THR A 86 -9.55 23.18 12.69
C THR A 86 -8.67 24.20 13.41
N GLU A 87 -7.34 24.11 13.23
CA GLU A 87 -6.39 25.05 13.83
C GLU A 87 -6.56 26.47 13.28
N GLU A 88 -6.71 26.62 11.96
CA GLU A 88 -6.99 27.90 11.30
C GLU A 88 -8.31 28.50 11.79
N GLN A 89 -9.36 27.68 11.91
CA GLN A 89 -10.67 28.11 12.40
C GLN A 89 -10.60 28.60 13.85
N ASN A 90 -9.86 27.89 14.71
CA ASN A 90 -9.62 28.27 16.10
C ASN A 90 -8.82 29.57 16.21
N GLN A 91 -7.73 29.72 15.46
CA GLN A 91 -6.96 30.97 15.41
C GLN A 91 -7.83 32.14 14.97
N SER A 92 -8.62 31.98 13.90
CA SER A 92 -9.51 33.05 13.42
C SER A 92 -10.55 33.46 14.46
N SER A 93 -11.04 32.51 15.26
CA SER A 93 -12.02 32.74 16.31
C SER A 93 -11.40 33.48 17.49
N ILE A 94 -10.19 33.09 17.89
CA ILE A 94 -9.42 33.76 18.95
C ILE A 94 -9.07 35.19 18.53
N SER A 95 -8.61 35.40 17.29
CA SER A 95 -8.32 36.75 16.77
C SER A 95 -9.56 37.64 16.78
N LYS A 96 -10.73 37.12 16.39
CA LYS A 96 -12.00 37.86 16.46
C LYS A 96 -12.39 38.24 17.89
N LEU A 97 -12.21 37.32 18.85
CA LEU A 97 -12.47 37.60 20.26
C LEU A 97 -11.53 38.69 20.81
N LEU A 98 -10.25 38.64 20.47
CA LEU A 98 -9.26 39.66 20.85
C LEU A 98 -9.56 41.03 20.25
N SER A 99 -9.98 41.10 18.99
CA SER A 99 -10.36 42.37 18.35
C SER A 99 -11.65 42.97 18.91
N GLY A 100 -12.55 42.16 19.48
CA GLY A 100 -13.76 42.65 20.14
C GLY A 100 -13.55 43.19 21.55
N LEU A 101 -12.35 43.01 22.13
CA LEU A 101 -11.97 43.48 23.46
C LEU A 101 -11.21 44.83 23.44
N GLN A 102 -10.91 45.38 22.26
CA GLN A 102 -10.33 46.71 22.05
C GLN A 102 -11.40 47.73 21.63
#